data_AF-A0AAJ5IHT4-F1
#
_entry.id   AF-A0AAJ5IHT4-F1
#
_cell.length_a   1.000
_cell.length_b   1.000
_cell.length_c   1.000
_cell.angle_alpha   90.00
_cell.angle_beta   90.00
_cell.angle_gamma   90.00
#
_symmetry.space_group_name_H-M   'P 1'
#
loop_
_entity.id
_entity.type
_entity.pdbx_description
1 polymer ?
#
loop_
_entity_poly.entity_id
_entity_poly.type
_entity_poly.pdbx_seq_one_letter_code
_entity_poly.pdbx_strand_id
1 'polypeptide(L)'
;MLTVRTELMPMPVDGEIVHDVTLSAEEIAKFNEAREAFRAIKTLYWSKVAPGLGGFDNPVVCELERLMERVVFDTRNFLYPHRAAAAFHDAKDVGGAV
;
A
#
# COMPACT_ATOMS: atom_id res chain seq x y z
N MET A 1 49.92 22.98 -0.15
CA MET A 1 48.84 22.03 -0.49
C MET A 1 48.04 21.78 0.77
N LEU A 2 46.82 22.30 0.86
CA LEU A 2 45.92 22.12 2.00
C LEU A 2 44.87 21.07 1.61
N THR A 3 44.93 19.90 2.23
CA THR A 3 43.95 18.83 2.04
C THR A 3 42.72 19.17 2.88
N VAL A 4 41.67 19.69 2.23
CA VAL A 4 40.37 19.88 2.87
C VAL A 4 39.75 18.51 3.08
N ARG A 5 39.63 18.07 4.34
CA ARG A 5 38.79 16.93 4.71
C ARG A 5 37.34 17.40 4.61
N THR A 6 36.62 16.89 3.61
CA THR A 6 35.16 17.00 3.55
C THR A 6 34.59 16.07 4.62
N GLU A 7 34.35 16.59 5.81
CA GLU A 7 33.54 15.90 6.81
C GLU A 7 32.10 15.85 6.28
N LEU A 8 31.66 14.66 5.88
CA LEU A 8 30.27 14.41 5.52
C LEU A 8 29.44 14.61 6.80
N MET A 9 28.79 15.76 6.92
CA MET A 9 27.79 15.96 7.97
C MET A 9 26.73 14.87 7.82
N PRO A 10 26.45 14.06 8.87
CA PRO A 10 25.37 13.11 8.80
C PRO A 10 24.07 13.87 8.53
N MET A 11 23.39 13.55 7.43
CA MET A 11 22.06 14.10 7.20
C MET A 11 21.19 13.72 8.41
N PRO A 12 20.43 14.66 8.99
CA PRO A 12 19.44 14.32 9.97
C PRO A 12 18.44 13.36 9.29
N VAL A 13 18.45 12.10 9.74
CA VAL A 13 17.42 11.15 9.37
C VAL A 13 16.20 11.54 10.20
N ASP A 14 15.28 12.25 9.56
CA ASP A 14 14.00 12.55 10.17
C ASP A 14 13.19 11.25 10.19
N GLY A 15 12.95 10.73 11.38
CA GLY A 15 12.31 9.43 11.59
C GLY A 15 11.46 9.48 12.84
N GLU A 16 10.19 9.12 12.70
CA GLU A 16 9.27 8.97 13.83
C GLU A 16 9.38 7.55 14.39
N ILE A 17 9.50 7.44 15.72
CA ILE A 17 9.42 6.14 16.41
C ILE A 17 7.96 5.68 16.35
N VAL A 18 7.68 4.76 15.43
CA VAL A 18 6.39 4.08 15.34
C VAL A 18 6.31 3.08 16.49
N HIS A 19 5.39 3.31 17.43
CA HIS A 19 5.13 2.38 18.52
C HIS A 19 4.45 1.12 17.97
N ASP A 20 4.76 -0.03 18.55
CA ASP A 20 4.04 -1.26 18.25
C ASP A 20 2.55 -1.07 18.54
N VAL A 21 1.72 -1.36 17.55
CA VAL A 21 0.27 -1.27 17.65
C VAL A 21 -0.32 -2.65 17.58
N THR A 22 -1.03 -3.00 18.65
CA THR A 22 -1.88 -4.20 18.69
C THR A 22 -3.22 -3.84 18.07
N LEU A 23 -3.47 -4.32 16.86
CA LEU A 23 -4.78 -4.23 16.24
C LEU A 23 -5.69 -5.31 16.83
N SER A 24 -6.91 -4.92 17.20
CA SER A 24 -7.95 -5.88 17.56
C SER A 24 -8.37 -6.70 16.34
N ALA A 25 -8.95 -7.88 16.58
CA ALA A 25 -9.48 -8.72 15.51
C ALA A 25 -10.57 -8.01 14.69
N GLU A 26 -11.37 -7.15 15.32
CA GLU A 26 -12.41 -6.35 14.66
C GLU A 26 -11.80 -5.31 13.71
N GLU A 27 -10.72 -4.63 14.10
CA GLU A 27 -10.03 -3.67 13.23
C GLU A 27 -9.41 -4.38 12.02
N ILE A 28 -8.77 -5.52 12.23
CA ILE A 28 -8.22 -6.34 11.13
C ILE A 28 -9.32 -6.78 10.16
N ALA A 29 -10.48 -7.23 10.69
CA ALA A 29 -11.63 -7.61 9.87
C ALA A 29 -12.11 -6.44 9.01
N LYS A 30 -12.29 -5.24 9.58
CA LYS A 30 -12.67 -4.03 8.83
C LYS A 30 -11.67 -3.67 7.73
N PHE A 31 -10.38 -3.80 8.00
CA PHE A 31 -9.36 -3.56 6.96
C PHE A 31 -9.40 -4.60 5.84
N ASN A 32 -9.65 -5.86 6.17
CA ASN A 32 -9.83 -6.92 5.17
C ASN A 32 -11.08 -6.67 4.31
N GLU A 33 -12.20 -6.31 4.92
CA GLU A 33 -13.42 -5.93 4.21
C GLU A 33 -13.18 -4.74 3.28
N ALA A 34 -12.43 -3.72 3.72
CA ALA A 34 -12.06 -2.58 2.87
C ALA A 34 -11.19 -3.02 1.67
N ARG A 35 -10.24 -3.94 1.85
CA ARG A 35 -9.44 -4.50 0.75
C ARG A 35 -10.30 -5.27 -0.24
N GLU A 36 -11.23 -6.09 0.23
CA GLU A 36 -12.14 -6.84 -0.64
C GLU A 36 -13.06 -5.90 -1.43
N ALA A 37 -13.62 -4.89 -0.78
CA ALA A 37 -14.42 -3.87 -1.46
C ALA A 37 -13.60 -3.14 -2.53
N PHE A 38 -12.35 -2.77 -2.22
CA PHE A 38 -11.48 -2.10 -3.19
C PHE A 38 -11.09 -3.01 -4.36
N ARG A 39 -10.84 -4.30 -4.11
CA ARG A 39 -10.61 -5.32 -5.17
C ARG A 39 -11.84 -5.47 -6.07
N ALA A 40 -13.04 -5.48 -5.50
CA ALA A 40 -14.29 -5.53 -6.27
C ALA A 40 -14.43 -4.26 -7.15
N ILE A 41 -14.14 -3.08 -6.61
CA ILE A 41 -14.12 -1.81 -7.37
C ILE A 41 -13.12 -1.91 -8.53
N LYS A 42 -11.87 -2.32 -8.29
CA LYS A 42 -10.86 -2.48 -9.36
C LYS A 42 -11.32 -3.47 -10.43
N THR A 43 -11.95 -4.56 -10.04
CA THR A 43 -12.46 -5.57 -10.97
C THR A 43 -13.54 -5.01 -11.89
N LEU A 44 -14.52 -4.28 -11.33
CA LEU A 44 -15.56 -3.61 -12.11
C LEU A 44 -14.97 -2.55 -13.03
N TYR A 45 -14.02 -1.77 -12.50
CA TYR A 45 -13.33 -0.74 -13.26
C TYR A 45 -12.57 -1.33 -14.46
N TRP A 46 -11.74 -2.36 -14.28
CA TRP A 46 -11.01 -3.01 -15.38
C TRP A 46 -11.91 -3.73 -16.37
N SER A 47 -12.98 -4.36 -15.91
CA SER A 47 -13.85 -5.16 -16.78
C SER A 47 -14.87 -4.33 -17.55
N LYS A 48 -15.27 -3.16 -17.05
CA LYS A 48 -16.36 -2.35 -17.63
C LYS A 48 -15.96 -0.92 -17.94
N VAL A 49 -15.35 -0.23 -16.97
CA VAL A 49 -15.13 1.23 -17.07
C VAL A 49 -13.97 1.54 -17.99
N ALA A 50 -12.79 0.96 -17.76
CA ALA A 50 -11.61 1.23 -18.58
C ALA A 50 -11.84 0.88 -20.06
N PRO A 51 -12.40 -0.29 -20.43
CA PRO A 51 -12.74 -0.57 -21.83
C PRO A 51 -13.78 0.39 -22.40
N GLY A 52 -14.82 0.74 -21.62
CA GLY A 52 -15.86 1.67 -22.05
C GLY A 52 -15.36 3.10 -22.32
N LEU A 53 -14.22 3.47 -21.73
CA LEU A 53 -13.55 4.75 -21.94
C LEU A 53 -12.49 4.70 -23.06
N GLY A 54 -12.24 3.55 -23.68
CA GLY A 54 -11.20 3.41 -24.71
C GLY A 54 -9.83 2.95 -24.18
N GLY A 55 -9.77 2.40 -22.97
CA GLY A 55 -8.55 1.84 -22.40
C GLY A 55 -7.52 2.89 -21.99
N PHE A 56 -6.25 2.49 -21.95
CA PHE A 56 -5.14 3.32 -21.44
C PHE A 56 -4.78 4.52 -22.35
N ASP A 57 -5.29 4.58 -23.57
CA ASP A 57 -5.13 5.76 -24.42
C ASP A 57 -6.00 6.94 -23.94
N ASN A 58 -7.02 6.68 -23.12
CA ASN A 58 -7.83 7.73 -22.52
C ASN A 58 -7.15 8.28 -21.25
N PRO A 59 -6.86 9.60 -21.17
CA PRO A 59 -6.20 10.19 -20.01
C PRO A 59 -6.98 10.04 -18.70
N VAL A 60 -8.31 9.90 -18.76
CA VAL A 60 -9.15 9.65 -17.58
C VAL A 60 -8.87 8.27 -16.98
N VAL A 61 -8.62 7.26 -17.81
CA VAL A 61 -8.29 5.90 -17.35
C VAL A 61 -6.96 5.94 -16.59
N CYS A 62 -5.94 6.59 -17.17
CA CYS A 62 -4.63 6.75 -16.53
C CYS A 62 -4.72 7.48 -15.18
N GLU A 63 -5.50 8.56 -15.09
CA GLU A 63 -5.66 9.28 -13.83
C GLU A 63 -6.42 8.47 -12.77
N LEU A 64 -7.44 7.71 -13.18
CA LEU A 64 -8.16 6.82 -12.26
C LEU A 64 -7.24 5.72 -11.69
N GLU A 65 -6.40 5.11 -12.53
CA GLU A 65 -5.39 4.15 -12.06
C GLU A 65 -4.44 4.79 -11.06
N ARG A 66 -3.89 5.95 -11.39
CA ARG A 66 -2.98 6.70 -10.53
C ARG A 66 -3.61 7.02 -9.17
N LEU A 67 -4.89 7.43 -9.16
CA LEU A 67 -5.63 7.71 -7.92
C LEU A 67 -5.88 6.44 -7.12
N MET A 68 -6.26 5.33 -7.76
CA MET A 68 -6.44 4.04 -7.07
C MET A 68 -5.14 3.50 -6.47
N GLU A 69 -4.03 3.60 -7.19
CA GLU A 69 -2.69 3.27 -6.69
C GLU A 69 -2.29 4.16 -5.52
N ARG A 70 -2.56 5.46 -5.62
CA ARG A 70 -2.30 6.42 -4.54
C ARG A 70 -3.06 6.06 -3.27
N VAL A 71 -4.33 5.66 -3.36
CA VAL A 71 -5.09 5.19 -2.19
C VAL A 71 -4.38 4.02 -1.53
N VAL A 72 -3.95 3.02 -2.28
CA VAL A 72 -3.24 1.85 -1.72
C VAL A 72 -1.90 2.27 -1.10
N PHE A 73 -1.16 3.15 -1.76
CA PHE A 73 0.16 3.60 -1.30
C PHE A 73 0.06 4.45 -0.03
N ASP A 74 -0.77 5.50 -0.06
CA ASP A 74 -0.92 6.46 1.04
C ASP A 74 -1.53 5.78 2.27
N THR A 75 -2.49 4.86 2.07
CA THR A 75 -3.09 4.09 3.17
C THR A 75 -2.26 2.89 3.61
N ARG A 76 -1.09 2.63 3.00
CA ARG A 76 -0.27 1.45 3.29
C ARG A 76 -1.08 0.15 3.21
N ASN A 77 -1.83 -0.01 2.12
CA ASN A 77 -2.77 -1.11 1.90
C ASN A 77 -3.87 -1.17 2.98
N PHE A 78 -4.46 -0.02 3.31
CA PHE A 78 -5.50 0.13 4.36
C PHE A 78 -5.02 -0.23 5.76
N LEU A 79 -3.76 0.08 6.09
CA LEU A 79 -3.18 -0.10 7.44
C LEU A 79 -2.44 1.15 7.95
N TYR A 80 -2.49 2.28 7.26
CA TYR A 80 -1.81 3.47 7.72
C TYR A 80 -2.29 3.87 9.14
N PRO A 81 -1.37 4.23 10.06
CA PRO A 81 0.10 4.30 9.89
C PRO A 81 0.83 2.96 10.18
N HIS A 82 0.13 1.95 10.66
CA HIS A 82 0.60 0.64 11.14
C HIS A 82 1.02 -0.34 10.02
N ARG A 83 1.76 0.12 9.00
CA ARG A 83 2.22 -0.76 7.90
C ARG A 83 2.98 -2.01 8.38
N ALA A 84 3.69 -1.89 9.51
CA ALA A 84 4.47 -2.97 10.10
C ALA A 84 3.60 -4.01 10.82
N ALA A 85 2.40 -3.62 11.27
CA ALA A 85 1.45 -4.52 11.92
C ALA A 85 0.80 -5.50 10.93
N ALA A 86 0.83 -5.21 9.62
CA ALA A 86 0.36 -6.14 8.58
C ALA A 86 1.43 -7.11 8.06
N ALA A 87 2.66 -7.04 8.59
CA ALA A 87 3.70 -8.03 8.27
C ALA A 87 3.41 -9.39 8.92
N PHE A 88 2.29 -9.54 9.65
CA PHE A 88 1.68 -10.86 9.86
C PHE A 88 1.09 -11.31 8.53
N HIS A 89 1.97 -11.81 7.65
CA HIS A 89 1.54 -12.80 6.69
C HIS A 89 0.77 -13.85 7.48
N ASP A 90 -0.54 -13.93 7.27
CA ASP A 90 -1.27 -15.14 7.60
C ASP A 90 -0.40 -16.28 7.08
N ALA A 91 0.10 -17.11 8.00
CA ALA A 91 0.60 -18.42 7.65
C ALA A 91 -0.63 -19.16 7.11
N LYS A 92 -0.90 -18.98 5.82
CA LYS A 92 -1.89 -19.75 5.11
C LYS A 92 -1.38 -21.18 5.13
N ASP A 93 -2.06 -22.06 5.85
CA ASP A 93 -1.83 -23.48 5.74
C ASP A 93 -1.99 -23.87 4.25
N VAL A 94 -0.87 -24.23 3.62
CA VAL A 94 -0.83 -24.64 2.22
C VAL A 94 -1.11 -26.13 2.04
N GLY A 95 -1.46 -26.85 3.12
CA GLY A 95 -1.58 -28.29 3.13
C GLY A 95 -0.19 -28.92 2.99
N GLY A 96 0.19 -29.74 3.97
CA GLY A 96 1.37 -30.60 3.82
C GLY A 96 1.18 -31.50 2.60
N ALA A 97 2.19 -31.56 1.73
CA ALA A 97 2.23 -32.54 0.66
C ALA A 97 2.11 -33.94 1.28
N VAL A 98 1.05 -34.67 0.90
CA VAL A 98 0.91 -36.11 1.17
C VAL A 98 1.63 -36.87 0.07
#